data_AF-A0A7T7WMD0-F1
#
_entry.id   AF-A0A7T7WMD0-F1
#
_cell.length_a   1.000
_cell.length_b   1.000
_cell.length_c   1.000
_cell.angle_alpha   90.00
_cell.angle_beta   90.00
_cell.angle_gamma   90.00
#
_symmetry.space_group_name_H-M   'P 1'
#
loop_
_entity.id
_entity.type
_entity.pdbx_description
1 polymer ?
#
loop_
_entity_poly.entity_id
_entity_poly.type
_entity_poly.pdbx_seq_one_letter_code
_entity_poly.pdbx_strand_id
1 'polypeptide(L)' 'KQDLKETYSQLGKLNVPDEELEGMLAEGKGPINFTVFLTLFGEKLNGTDPEETILNAFKLFDPNGTGFVNKD' A
#
# COMPACT_ATOMS: atom_id res chain seq x y z
N LYS A 1 -7.41 13.53 10.70
CA LYS A 1 -7.29 14.37 9.48
C LYS A 1 -6.09 15.30 9.52
N GLN A 2 -5.91 16.11 10.57
CA GLN A 2 -4.77 17.03 10.69
C GLN A 2 -3.42 16.28 10.64
N ASP A 3 -3.29 15.19 11.39
CA ASP A 3 -2.07 14.37 11.41
C ASP A 3 -1.69 13.84 10.00
N LEU A 4 -2.68 13.48 9.17
CA LEU A 4 -2.44 13.06 7.79
C LEU A 4 -1.92 14.23 6.95
N LYS A 5 -2.52 15.42 7.05
CA LYS A 5 -2.06 16.63 6.34
C LYS A 5 -0.61 16.95 6.69
N GLU A 6 -0.26 16.91 7.97
CA GLU A 6 1.09 17.19 8.46
C GLU A 6 2.08 16.14 7.96
N THR A 7 1.72 14.86 8.02
CA THR A 7 2.54 13.77 7.50
C THR A 7 2.83 13.94 6.00
N TYR A 8 1.80 14.24 5.20
CA TYR A 8 1.97 14.49 3.77
C TYR A 8 2.86 15.72 3.49
N SER A 9 2.69 16.79 4.28
CA SER A 9 3.55 17.96 4.17
C SER A 9 5.02 17.64 4.45
N GLN A 10 5.31 16.81 5.46
CA GLN A 10 6.68 16.38 5.77
C GLN A 10 7.29 15.52 4.65
N LEU A 11 6.45 14.79 3.93
CA LEU A 11 6.83 14.00 2.74
C LEU A 11 6.90 14.84 1.45
N GLY A 12 6.71 16.17 1.53
CA GLY A 12 6.77 17.07 0.38
C GLY A 12 5.50 17.13 -0.47
N LYS A 13 4.40 16.49 -0.04
CA LYS A 13 3.08 16.57 -0.67
C LYS A 13 2.24 17.65 0.01
N LEU A 14 2.34 18.88 -0.51
CA LEU A 14 1.69 20.06 0.09
C LEU A 14 0.21 20.24 -0.30
N ASN A 15 -0.23 19.65 -1.42
CA ASN A 15 -1.56 19.88 -2.00
C ASN A 15 -2.39 18.60 -2.07
N VAL A 16 -2.52 17.89 -0.95
CA VAL A 16 -3.38 16.70 -0.89
C VAL A 16 -4.84 17.14 -0.80
N PRO A 17 -5.73 16.71 -1.72
CA PRO A 17 -7.15 17.04 -1.68
C PRO A 17 -7.80 16.55 -0.39
N ASP A 18 -8.70 17.37 0.17
CA ASP A 18 -9.43 16.99 1.37
C ASP A 18 -10.26 15.71 1.16
N GLU A 19 -10.80 15.50 -0.03
CA GLU A 19 -11.54 14.29 -0.40
C GLU A 19 -10.68 13.02 -0.31
N GLU A 20 -9.40 13.09 -0.70
CA GLU A 20 -8.47 11.96 -0.58
C GLU A 20 -8.28 11.59 0.90
N LEU A 21 -8.09 12.60 1.75
CA LEU A 21 -7.89 12.41 3.19
C LEU A 21 -9.14 11.87 3.89
N GLU A 22 -10.33 12.37 3.52
CA GLU A 22 -11.59 11.82 4.03
C GLU A 22 -11.80 10.38 3.56
N GLY A 23 -11.44 10.07 2.31
CA GLY A 23 -11.46 8.71 1.78
C GLY A 23 -10.60 7.75 2.62
N MET A 24 -9.37 8.14 2.95
CA MET A 24 -8.48 7.35 3.81
C MET A 24 -9.06 7.11 5.21
N LEU A 25 -9.71 8.12 5.79
CA LEU A 25 -10.32 8.02 7.12
C LEU A 25 -11.60 7.16 7.10
N ALA A 26 -12.32 7.16 5.98
CA ALA A 26 -13.54 6.38 5.78
C ALA A 26 -13.27 4.87 5.56
N GLU A 27 -12.03 4.47 5.25
CA GLU A 27 -11.66 3.05 5.19
C GLU A 27 -11.83 2.35 6.55
N GLY A 28 -11.65 3.07 7.66
CA GLY A 28 -11.83 2.53 9.00
C GLY A 28 -13.28 2.55 9.50
N LYS A 29 -13.67 1.52 10.25
CA LYS A 29 -14.93 1.49 10.99
C LYS A 29 -14.81 2.33 12.26
N GLY A 30 -14.97 3.65 12.12
CA GLY A 30 -14.88 4.61 13.23
C GLY A 30 -13.51 5.29 13.32
N PRO A 31 -13.18 5.93 14.47
CA PRO A 31 -11.91 6.64 14.62
C PRO A 31 -10.70 5.73 14.36
N ILE A 32 -9.80 6.15 13.48
CA ILE A 32 -8.56 5.45 13.20
C ILE A 32 -7.67 5.50 14.44
N ASN A 33 -7.60 4.38 15.15
CA ASN A 33 -6.63 4.14 16.21
C ASN A 33 -5.67 3.02 15.77
N PHE A 34 -4.66 2.73 16.58
CA PHE A 34 -3.64 1.75 16.25
C PHE A 34 -4.21 0.37 15.91
N THR A 35 -5.22 -0.09 16.66
CA THR A 35 -5.86 -1.39 16.42
C THR A 35 -6.62 -1.41 15.10
N VAL A 36 -7.42 -0.37 14.80
CA VAL A 36 -8.15 -0.26 13.52
C VAL A 36 -7.18 -0.23 12.35
N PHE A 37 -6.05 0.48 12.48
CA PHE A 37 -5.01 0.53 11.46
C PHE A 37 -4.41 -0.85 11.18
N LEU A 38 -4.08 -1.63 12.21
CA LEU A 38 -3.59 -3.00 12.04
C LEU A 38 -4.63 -3.90 11.38
N THR A 39 -5.91 -3.75 11.73
CA THR A 39 -6.99 -4.48 11.07
C THR A 39 -7.07 -4.16 9.58
N LEU A 40 -7.05 -2.88 9.19
CA LEU A 40 -7.06 -2.47 7.78
C LEU A 40 -5.86 -3.02 7.00
N PHE A 41 -4.67 -3.00 7.61
CA PHE A 41 -3.48 -3.59 7.01
C PHE A 41 -3.61 -5.11 6.83
N GLY A 42 -4.11 -5.81 7.85
CA GLY A 42 -4.36 -7.25 7.77
C GLY A 42 -5.39 -7.62 6.70
N GLU A 43 -6.46 -6.82 6.57
CA GLU A 43 -7.46 -7.01 5.51
C GLU A 43 -6.87 -6.79 4.11
N LYS A 44 -6.02 -5.76 3.90
CA LYS A 44 -5.36 -5.55 2.60
C LYS A 44 -4.30 -6.59 2.24
N LEU A 45 -3.66 -7.20 3.24
CA LEU A 45 -2.72 -8.31 3.04
C LEU A 45 -3.44 -9.65 2.84
N ASN A 46 -4.74 -9.71 3.11
CA ASN A 46 -5.52 -10.93 2.90
C ASN A 46 -5.66 -11.19 1.39
N GLY A 47 -5.34 -12.41 0.98
CA GLY A 47 -5.47 -12.84 -0.41
C GLY A 47 -4.30 -12.48 -1.32
N THR A 48 -3.21 -11.91 -0.77
CA THR A 48 -1.95 -11.76 -1.52
C THR A 48 -1.05 -12.97 -1.31
N ASP A 49 -0.43 -13.45 -2.38
CA ASP A 49 0.60 -14.50 -2.28
C ASP A 49 1.86 -13.98 -1.58
N PRO A 50 2.63 -14.85 -0.90
CA PRO A 50 3.94 -14.48 -0.38
C PRO A 50 4.86 -13.94 -1.46
N GLU A 51 5.73 -12.99 -1.11
CA GLU A 51 6.71 -12.40 -2.03
C GLU A 51 7.53 -13.46 -2.77
N GLU A 52 7.96 -14.52 -2.07
CA GLU A 52 8.71 -15.62 -2.68
C GLU A 52 7.92 -16.33 -3.78
N THR A 53 6.62 -16.57 -3.58
CA THR A 53 5.75 -17.20 -4.58
C THR A 53 5.65 -16.32 -5.82
N ILE A 54 5.45 -15.02 -5.63
CA ILE A 54 5.37 -14.03 -6.71
C ILE A 54 6.71 -14.00 -7.47
N LEU A 55 7.84 -13.91 -6.75
CA LEU A 55 9.18 -13.90 -7.35
C LEU A 55 9.45 -15.19 -8.14
N ASN A 56 9.09 -16.35 -7.60
CA ASN A 56 9.28 -17.63 -8.28
C ASN A 56 8.41 -17.75 -9.53
N ALA A 57 7.20 -17.19 -9.53
CA ALA A 57 6.37 -17.11 -10.73
C ALA A 57 7.05 -16.27 -11.84
N PHE A 58 7.65 -15.12 -11.49
CA PHE A 58 8.35 -14.28 -12.46
C PHE A 58 9.68 -14.87 -12.95
N LYS A 59 10.40 -15.65 -12.12
CA LYS A 59 11.64 -16.33 -12.53
C LYS A 59 11.44 -17.27 -13.73
N LEU A 60 10.23 -17.81 -13.92
CA LEU A 60 9.91 -18.63 -15.10
C LEU A 60 10.08 -17.85 -16.42
N PHE A 61 9.92 -16.52 -16.38
CA PHE A 61 10.02 -15.62 -17.53
C PHE A 61 11.39 -14.93 -17.64
N ASP A 62 12.29 -15.11 -16.67
CA ASP A 62 13.65 -14.56 -16.66
C ASP A 62 14.68 -15.70 -16.52
N PRO A 63 14.86 -16.53 -17.56
CA PRO A 63 15.73 -17.70 -17.51
C PRO A 63 17.21 -17.34 -17.27
N ASN A 64 17.59 -16.10 -17.56
CA ASN A 64 18.95 -15.60 -17.39
C ASN A 64 19.18 -14.97 -16.01
N GLY A 65 18.16 -14.87 -15.15
CA GLY A 65 18.28 -14.32 -13.80
C GLY A 65 18.71 -12.84 -13.78
N THR A 66 18.27 -12.06 -14.77
CA THR A 66 18.59 -10.64 -14.91
C THR A 66 17.85 -9.74 -13.92
N GLY A 67 16.74 -10.22 -13.36
CA GLY A 67 15.81 -9.44 -12.55
C GLY A 67 14.81 -8.63 -13.39
N PHE A 68 14.78 -8.81 -14.71
CA PHE A 68 13.88 -8.10 -15.62
C PHE A 68 13.09 -9.07 -16.48
N VAL A 69 11.78 -8.84 -16.61
CA VAL A 69 10.90 -9.55 -17.53
C VAL A 69 10.49 -8.57 -18.62
N ASN A 70 10.79 -8.91 -19.87
CA ASN A 70 10.38 -8.07 -21.01
C ASN A 70 8.88 -8.21 -21.27
N LYS A 71 8.30 -7.15 -21.83
CA LYS A 71 6.88 -7.10 -22.20
C LYS A 71 6.54 -8.04 -23.37
N ASP A 72 7.52 -8.29 -24.24
CA ASP A 72 7.38 -9.03 -25.50
C ASP A 72 7.75 -10.51 -25.36
#